data_AF-A0A0G1NFT7-F1
#
_entry.id   AF-A0A0G1NFT7-F1
#
_cell.length_a   1.000
_cell.length_b   1.000
_cell.length_c   1.000
_cell.angle_alpha   90.00
_cell.angle_beta   90.00
_cell.angle_gamma   90.00
#
_symmetry.space_group_name_H-M   'P 1'
#
loop_
_entity.id
_entity.type
_entity.pdbx_description
1 polymer ?
#
loop_
_entity_poly.entity_id
_entity_poly.type
_entity_poly.pdbx_seq_one_letter_code
_entity_poly.pdbx_strand_id
1 'polypeptide(L)'
;MKNIISQVFAADIDVGTGITGTGPFQVVMDQGATKTALGDFLSNIITTITVVGGLAFVIYFFIGSLKWITAGGDKTKVSEAQQQMTQAAIGLIAIVASFFIVGIVGAVLGIDILNPFETLF
;
A
#
# COMPACT_ATOMS: atom_id res chain seq x y z
N MET A 1 0.08 -32.72 58.46
CA MET A 1 1.24 -32.52 57.56
C MET A 1 0.90 -31.37 56.62
N LYS A 2 1.68 -30.28 56.66
CA LYS A 2 1.49 -29.08 55.83
C LYS A 2 1.94 -29.40 54.39
N ASN A 3 1.12 -29.03 53.41
CA ASN A 3 1.55 -28.97 52.00
C ASN A 3 2.53 -27.81 51.85
N ILE A 4 3.83 -28.13 51.72
CA ILE A 4 4.93 -27.14 51.72
C ILE A 4 5.42 -26.80 50.31
N ILE A 5 4.71 -27.23 49.27
CA ILE A 5 5.05 -26.88 47.89
C ILE A 5 3.92 -26.00 47.38
N SER A 6 4.11 -24.69 47.57
CA SER A 6 3.27 -23.65 46.99
C SER A 6 3.14 -23.89 45.48
N GLN A 7 1.91 -24.02 44.98
CA GLN A 7 1.54 -24.02 43.56
C GLN A 7 1.90 -22.70 42.82
N VAL A 8 2.77 -21.87 43.40
CA VAL A 8 3.35 -20.66 42.83
C VAL A 8 4.28 -20.95 41.65
N PHE A 9 4.76 -22.18 41.48
CA PHE A 9 5.63 -22.55 40.35
C PHE A 9 4.89 -22.94 39.06
N ALA A 10 3.56 -22.90 39.04
CA ALA A 10 2.77 -23.18 37.83
C ALA A 10 1.61 -22.20 37.65
N ALA A 11 1.72 -20.98 38.19
CA ALA A 11 1.01 -19.86 37.62
C ALA A 11 1.91 -19.33 36.51
N ASP A 12 1.58 -19.69 35.28
CA ASP A 12 1.95 -18.94 34.09
C ASP A 12 1.82 -17.44 34.41
N ILE A 13 2.96 -16.76 34.40
CA ILE A 13 2.98 -15.31 34.47
C ILE A 13 2.33 -14.85 33.17
N ASP A 14 1.06 -14.48 33.24
CA ASP A 14 0.39 -13.80 32.16
C ASP A 14 1.11 -12.45 31.98
N VAL A 15 2.07 -12.44 31.05
CA VAL A 15 2.79 -11.24 30.63
C VAL A 15 1.89 -10.29 29.83
N GLY A 16 0.59 -10.59 29.73
CA GLY A 16 -0.37 -9.86 28.96
C GLY A 16 -0.10 -10.00 27.46
N THR A 17 -1.16 -9.89 26.68
CA THR A 17 -1.10 -9.71 25.22
C THR A 17 -0.38 -8.42 24.77
N GLY A 18 0.28 -7.71 25.69
CA GLY A 18 0.89 -6.39 25.50
C GLY A 18 2.36 -6.39 25.08
N ILE A 19 2.97 -7.55 24.81
CA ILE A 19 4.29 -7.57 24.15
C ILE A 19 4.09 -7.46 22.63
N THR A 20 3.63 -6.29 22.18
CA THR A 20 3.48 -5.90 20.77
C THR A 20 4.48 -4.80 20.47
N GLY A 21 5.76 -5.16 20.41
CA GLY A 21 6.85 -4.22 20.15
C GLY A 21 7.87 -4.82 19.20
N THR A 22 8.30 -4.01 18.21
CA THR A 22 9.32 -4.35 17.21
C THR A 22 10.71 -4.42 17.85
N GLY A 23 10.98 -5.50 18.58
CA GLY A 23 12.27 -5.76 19.22
C GLY A 23 12.82 -7.15 18.86
N PRO A 24 14.14 -7.38 18.96
CA PRO A 24 14.82 -8.56 18.44
C PRO A 24 14.54 -9.89 19.18
N PHE A 25 13.64 -9.92 20.17
CA PHE A 25 13.35 -11.09 21.01
C PHE A 25 11.85 -11.47 21.06
N GLN A 26 11.05 -11.09 20.07
CA GLN A 26 9.63 -11.48 20.04
C GLN A 26 9.45 -12.92 19.55
N VAL A 27 8.74 -13.74 20.34
CA VAL A 27 8.23 -15.05 19.89
C VAL A 27 6.96 -14.77 19.09
N VAL A 28 7.08 -14.82 17.77
CA VAL A 28 5.95 -14.69 16.84
C VAL A 28 5.06 -15.92 16.98
N MET A 29 4.07 -15.84 17.87
CA MET A 29 2.98 -16.81 17.98
C MET A 29 1.63 -16.14 17.68
N ASP A 30 1.62 -15.16 16.78
CA ASP A 30 0.38 -14.64 16.22
C ASP A 30 0.33 -14.97 14.72
N GLN A 31 -0.65 -15.79 14.35
CA GLN A 31 -1.00 -16.05 12.94
C GLN A 31 -1.43 -14.76 12.20
N GLY A 32 -1.52 -13.62 12.88
CA GLY A 32 -1.64 -12.28 12.33
C GLY A 32 -0.33 -11.65 11.83
N ALA A 33 0.86 -12.06 12.31
CA ALA A 33 2.13 -11.41 11.93
C ALA A 33 2.46 -11.54 10.43
N THR A 34 2.08 -12.66 9.80
CA THR A 34 2.22 -12.83 8.35
C THR A 34 1.22 -11.99 7.56
N LYS A 35 0.02 -11.74 8.11
CA LYS A 35 -0.99 -10.88 7.48
C LYS A 35 -0.58 -9.41 7.54
N THR A 36 -0.02 -8.97 8.67
CA THR A 36 0.50 -7.61 8.83
C THR A 36 1.70 -7.35 7.92
N ALA A 37 2.65 -8.29 7.83
CA ALA A 37 3.81 -8.11 6.94
C ALA A 37 3.43 -8.02 5.45
N LEU A 38 2.45 -8.81 5.01
CA LEU A 38 1.94 -8.74 3.63
C LEU A 38 1.15 -7.44 3.41
N GLY A 39 0.34 -7.02 4.38
CA GLY A 39 -0.40 -5.76 4.35
C GLY A 39 0.53 -4.53 4.27
N ASP A 40 1.57 -4.49 5.10
CA ASP A 40 2.56 -3.43 5.11
C ASP A 40 3.37 -3.39 3.80
N PHE A 41 3.75 -4.55 3.28
CA PHE A 41 4.44 -4.64 2.00
C PHE A 41 3.57 -4.12 0.84
N LEU A 42 2.31 -4.54 0.78
CA LEU A 42 1.34 -4.08 -0.23
C LEU A 42 1.08 -2.58 -0.10
N SER A 43 0.87 -2.08 1.12
CA SER A 43 0.64 -0.66 1.39
C SER A 43 1.83 0.20 0.94
N ASN A 44 3.06 -0.23 1.24
CA ASN A 44 4.28 0.45 0.80
C ASN A 44 4.43 0.44 -0.73
N ILE A 45 4.11 -0.67 -1.40
CA ILE A 45 4.14 -0.76 -2.87
C ILE A 45 3.11 0.17 -3.50
N ILE A 46 1.85 0.13 -3.04
CA ILE A 46 0.78 0.95 -3.59
C ILE A 46 1.11 2.43 -3.42
N THR A 47 1.58 2.83 -2.23
CA THR A 47 2.02 4.19 -1.95
C THR A 47 3.16 4.61 -2.87
N THR A 48 4.18 3.76 -3.03
CA THR A 48 5.34 4.03 -3.90
C THR A 48 4.92 4.19 -5.36
N ILE A 49 4.12 3.26 -5.90
CA ILE A 49 3.65 3.31 -7.29
C ILE A 49 2.79 4.55 -7.52
N THR A 50 1.95 4.93 -6.56
CA THR A 50 1.08 6.11 -6.68
C THR A 50 1.89 7.40 -6.74
N VAL A 51 2.89 7.55 -5.86
CA VAL A 51 3.77 8.73 -5.84
C VAL A 51 4.60 8.80 -7.12
N VAL A 52 5.25 7.69 -7.50
CA VAL A 52 6.09 7.63 -8.70
C VAL A 52 5.25 7.82 -9.97
N GLY A 53 4.07 7.21 -10.04
CA GLY A 53 3.16 7.32 -11.16
C GLY A 53 2.58 8.72 -11.33
N GLY A 54 2.19 9.37 -10.23
CA GLY A 54 1.75 10.77 -10.25
C GLY A 54 2.87 11.73 -10.70
N LEU A 55 4.09 11.53 -10.20
CA LEU A 55 5.24 12.32 -10.63
C LEU A 55 5.57 12.10 -12.11
N ALA A 56 5.56 10.85 -12.56
CA ALA A 56 5.78 10.50 -13.96
C ALA A 56 4.72 11.14 -14.86
N PHE A 57 3.44 11.11 -14.47
CA PHE A 57 2.36 11.78 -15.19
C PHE A 57 2.70 13.26 -15.45
N VAL A 58 3.09 14.00 -14.40
CA VAL A 58 3.44 15.42 -14.53
C VAL A 58 4.57 15.61 -15.53
N ILE A 59 5.67 14.85 -15.41
CA ILE A 59 6.83 14.95 -16.29
C ILE A 59 6.44 14.67 -17.75
N TYR A 60 5.76 13.55 -18.02
CA TYR A 60 5.39 13.17 -19.38
C TYR A 60 4.35 14.10 -20.00
N PHE A 61 3.43 14.62 -19.19
CA PHE A 61 2.44 15.60 -19.63
C PHE A 61 3.12 16.92 -20.02
N PHE A 62 4.05 17.42 -19.19
CA PHE A 62 4.82 18.63 -19.53
C PHE A 62 5.66 18.44 -20.79
N ILE A 63 6.37 17.33 -20.94
CA ILE A 63 7.14 17.05 -22.17
C ILE A 63 6.22 17.00 -23.39
N GLY A 64 5.05 16.36 -23.29
CA GLY A 64 4.05 16.33 -24.34
C GLY A 64 3.57 17.72 -24.72
N SER A 65 3.28 18.58 -23.73
CA SER A 65 2.85 19.96 -23.98
C SER A 65 3.93 20.81 -24.65
N LEU A 66 5.20 20.64 -24.28
CA LEU A 66 6.31 21.36 -24.89
C LEU A 66 6.50 20.94 -26.35
N LYS A 67 6.39 19.64 -26.65
CA LYS A 67 6.40 19.14 -28.03
C LYS A 67 5.25 19.68 -28.86
N TRP A 68 4.06 19.82 -28.26
CA TRP A 68 2.89 20.38 -28.95
C TRP A 68 3.09 21.86 -29.33
N ILE A 69 3.60 22.67 -28.39
CA ILE A 69 3.88 24.10 -28.64
C ILE A 69 5.01 24.28 -29.67
N THR A 70 6.04 23.43 -29.62
CA THR A 70 7.20 23.52 -30.53
C THR A 70 6.97 22.87 -31.90
N ALA A 71 5.83 22.21 -32.13
CA ALA A 71 5.53 21.52 -33.38
C ALA A 71 5.37 22.47 -34.59
N GLY A 72 5.13 23.76 -34.37
CA GLY A 72 5.18 24.79 -35.43
C GLY A 72 4.19 24.58 -36.58
N GLY A 73 3.10 23.82 -36.37
CA GLY A 73 2.09 23.52 -37.39
C GLY A 73 2.29 22.21 -38.16
N ASP A 74 3.37 21.46 -37.88
CA ASP A 74 3.57 20.12 -38.42
C ASP A 74 2.53 19.15 -37.81
N LYS A 75 1.60 18.67 -38.64
CA LYS A 75 0.50 17.79 -38.21
C LYS A 75 1.01 16.50 -37.57
N THR A 76 2.12 15.94 -38.03
CA THR A 76 2.67 14.70 -37.48
C THR A 76 3.15 14.92 -36.06
N LYS A 77 3.93 15.99 -35.83
CA LYS A 77 4.44 16.34 -34.49
C LYS A 77 3.33 16.73 -33.52
N VAL A 78 2.30 17.43 -34.01
CA VAL A 78 1.11 17.75 -33.21
C VAL A 78 0.39 16.48 -32.78
N SER A 79 0.19 15.53 -33.70
CA SER A 79 -0.46 14.25 -33.41
C SER A 79 0.33 13.43 -32.39
N GLU A 80 1.66 13.32 -32.56
CA GLU A 80 2.52 12.61 -31.62
C GLU A 80 2.48 13.23 -30.21
N ALA A 81 2.52 14.56 -30.12
CA ALA A 81 2.46 15.27 -28.85
C ALA A 81 1.11 15.06 -28.14
N GLN A 82 0.00 15.13 -28.87
CA GLN A 82 -1.33 14.84 -28.35
C GLN A 82 -1.46 13.40 -27.87
N GLN A 83 -0.90 12.45 -28.63
CA GLN A 83 -0.89 11.04 -28.25
C GLN A 83 -0.08 10.83 -26.97
N GLN A 84 1.11 11.44 -26.86
CA GLN A 84 1.92 11.39 -25.64
C GLN A 84 1.16 11.94 -24.42
N MET A 85 0.48 13.09 -24.55
CA MET A 85 -0.33 13.67 -23.47
C MET A 85 -1.51 12.75 -23.09
N THR A 86 -2.17 12.16 -24.08
CA THR A 86 -3.28 11.22 -23.88
C THR A 86 -2.80 9.98 -23.15
N GLN A 87 -1.64 9.43 -23.52
CA GLN A 87 -1.08 8.28 -22.81
C GLN A 87 -0.68 8.59 -21.38
N ALA A 88 -0.14 9.79 -21.12
CA ALA A 88 0.11 10.23 -19.75
C ALA A 88 -1.21 10.28 -18.95
N ALA A 89 -2.27 10.88 -19.51
CA ALA A 89 -3.58 10.96 -18.87
C ALA A 89 -4.19 9.57 -18.59
N ILE A 90 -4.08 8.63 -19.55
CA ILE A 90 -4.53 7.25 -19.36
C ILE A 90 -3.77 6.58 -18.22
N GLY A 91 -2.46 6.80 -18.11
CA GLY A 91 -1.66 6.29 -16.99
C GLY A 91 -2.16 6.80 -15.62
N LEU A 92 -2.49 8.10 -15.53
CA LEU A 92 -3.06 8.66 -14.30
C LEU A 92 -4.44 8.07 -13.98
N ILE A 93 -5.30 7.96 -15.00
CA ILE A 93 -6.63 7.35 -14.85
C ILE A 93 -6.50 5.89 -14.38
N ALA A 94 -5.54 5.14 -14.91
CA ALA A 94 -5.30 3.76 -14.51
C ALA A 94 -4.91 3.65 -13.02
N ILE A 95 -4.09 4.57 -12.51
CA ILE A 95 -3.74 4.62 -11.07
C ILE A 95 -5.00 4.87 -10.24
N VAL A 96 -5.81 5.85 -10.61
CA VAL A 96 -7.07 6.16 -9.92
C VAL A 96 -8.03 4.97 -9.97
N ALA A 97 -8.19 4.34 -11.14
CA ALA A 97 -9.03 3.15 -11.32
C ALA A 97 -8.56 1.95 -10.48
N SER A 98 -7.25 1.81 -10.26
CA SER A 98 -6.68 0.76 -9.41
C SER A 98 -7.25 0.84 -7.98
N PHE A 99 -7.39 2.03 -7.41
CA PHE A 99 -7.98 2.21 -6.08
C PHE A 99 -9.43 1.75 -6.01
N PHE A 100 -10.23 2.01 -7.06
CA PHE A 100 -11.61 1.52 -7.14
C PHE A 100 -11.66 0.00 -7.18
N ILE A 101 -10.79 -0.63 -7.97
CA ILE A 101 -10.72 -2.09 -8.07
C ILE A 101 -10.31 -2.70 -6.72
N VAL A 102 -9.27 -2.17 -6.08
CA VAL A 102 -8.80 -2.64 -4.77
C VAL A 102 -9.90 -2.46 -3.71
N GLY A 103 -10.64 -1.36 -3.72
CA GLY A 103 -11.76 -1.14 -2.82
C GLY A 103 -12.89 -2.16 -2.99
N ILE A 104 -13.25 -2.50 -4.24
CA ILE A 104 -14.26 -3.53 -4.53
C ILE A 104 -13.77 -4.90 -4.07
N VAL A 105 -12.50 -5.24 -4.35
CA VAL A 105 -11.91 -6.52 -3.92
C VAL A 105 -11.86 -6.61 -2.40
N GLY A 106 -11.47 -5.53 -1.72
CA GLY A 106 -11.50 -5.45 -0.25
C GLY A 106 -12.90 -5.65 0.32
N ALA A 107 -13.91 -5.00 -0.27
CA ALA A 107 -15.31 -5.15 0.14
C ALA A 107 -15.83 -6.58 -0.02
N VAL A 108 -15.44 -7.29 -1.08
CA VAL A 108 -15.83 -8.70 -1.30
C VAL A 108 -15.14 -9.64 -0.32
N LEU A 109 -13.89 -9.36 0.04
CA LEU A 109 -13.11 -10.16 0.98
C LEU A 109 -13.41 -9.82 2.45
N GLY A 110 -14.19 -8.76 2.71
CA GLY A 110 -14.47 -8.28 4.06
C GLY A 110 -13.26 -7.69 4.78
N ILE A 111 -12.22 -7.31 4.04
CA ILE A 111 -10.98 -6.73 4.56
C ILE A 111 -10.83 -5.36 3.92
N ASP A 112 -10.73 -4.31 4.74
CA ASP A 112 -10.46 -2.98 4.23
C ASP A 112 -8.97 -2.83 3.89
N ILE A 113 -8.61 -3.29 2.67
CA ILE A 113 -7.24 -3.22 2.13
C ILE A 113 -6.76 -1.77 2.04
N LEU A 114 -7.70 -0.82 1.97
CA LEU A 114 -7.41 0.60 1.92
C LEU A 114 -7.16 1.21 3.30
N ASN A 115 -7.62 0.55 4.39
CA ASN A 115 -7.41 0.93 5.79
C ASN A 115 -6.99 -0.27 6.66
N PRO A 116 -5.76 -0.80 6.51
CA PRO A 116 -5.30 -1.94 7.31
C PRO A 116 -5.22 -1.63 8.81
N PHE A 117 -5.22 -0.35 9.20
CA PHE A 117 -5.13 0.07 10.60
C PHE A 117 -6.45 -0.01 11.38
N GLU A 118 -7.62 0.11 10.74
CA GLU A 118 -8.91 -0.07 11.46
C GLU A 118 -9.29 -1.54 11.62
N THR A 119 -8.79 -2.42 10.74
CA THR A 119 -9.18 -3.85 10.76
C THR A 119 -8.33 -4.70 11.71
N LEU A 120 -7.26 -4.12 12.29
CA LEU A 120 -6.30 -4.81 13.15
C LEU A 120 -6.34 -4.33 14.62
N PHE A 121 -7.23 -3.40 14.97
CA PHE A 121 -7.45 -2.91 16.34
C PHE A 121 -8.92 -2.95 16.73
#